data_AF-A0A349EJQ5-F1
#
_entry.id   AF-A0A349EJQ5-F1
#
_cell.length_a   1.000
_cell.length_b   1.000
_cell.length_c   1.000
_cell.angle_alpha   90.00
_cell.angle_beta   90.00
_cell.angle_gamma   90.00
#
_symmetry.space_group_name_H-M   'P 1'
#
loop_
_entity.id
_entity.type
_entity.pdbx_description
1 polymer ?
#
loop_
_entity_poly.entity_id
_entity_poly.type
_entity_poly.pdbx_seq_one_letter_code
_entity_poly.pdbx_strand_id
1 'polypeptide(L)'
;MLSAGGCLDSRIRRIYLELNPPTLDDSISDYERLRRCLDKAGLDAAHLHLNILVLKKLPQALREGNWKVTVSLFQVGEVLEVLDLFPGDATKRRYGAAVDIGTTTVVVYLVDMTTGAVIGTASTYNSQVKCGDDVISRIVYATERDGLQELQDLAITNINTLLGDLAKEHNVPPAMIDYVVVAGNTTMEHLFYGVDPQYLREEPYIPAAAFFPLVR
;
A
#
# COMPACT_ATOMS: atom_id res chain seq x y z
N MET A 1 -1.92 0.88 -25.65
CA MET A 1 -1.76 1.02 -24.19
C MET A 1 -2.86 1.95 -23.71
N LEU A 2 -3.74 1.46 -22.84
CA LEU A 2 -4.76 2.31 -22.20
C LEU A 2 -4.04 3.18 -21.16
N SER A 3 -3.97 4.49 -21.40
CA SER A 3 -3.49 5.45 -20.40
C SER A 3 -4.58 5.63 -19.35
N ALA A 4 -4.26 5.46 -18.06
CA ALA A 4 -5.25 5.54 -16.98
C ALA A 4 -5.87 6.94 -16.75
N GLY A 5 -5.50 7.95 -17.55
CA GLY A 5 -6.21 9.24 -17.67
C GLY A 5 -6.25 10.13 -16.41
N GLY A 6 -5.67 9.70 -15.29
CA GLY A 6 -5.68 10.41 -14.01
C GLY A 6 -4.37 11.14 -13.69
N CYS A 7 -4.46 12.10 -12.77
CA CYS A 7 -3.29 12.75 -12.17
C CYS A 7 -2.52 11.71 -11.33
N LEU A 8 -1.23 11.51 -11.64
CA LEU A 8 -0.35 10.55 -10.94
C LEU A 8 0.24 11.11 -9.63
N ASP A 9 -0.38 12.15 -9.07
CA ASP A 9 0.10 12.79 -7.85
C ASP A 9 -0.17 11.90 -6.64
N SER A 10 0.78 11.01 -6.38
CA SER A 10 0.77 10.14 -5.22
C SER A 10 1.12 10.95 -3.98
N ARG A 11 0.34 10.77 -2.91
CA ARG A 11 0.70 11.28 -1.58
C ARG A 11 1.99 10.67 -1.04
N ILE A 12 2.48 9.59 -1.65
CA ILE A 12 3.79 9.01 -1.36
C ILE A 12 4.82 9.65 -2.28
N ARG A 13 5.88 10.18 -1.69
CA ARG A 13 7.01 10.79 -2.40
C ARG A 13 8.25 9.92 -2.22
N ARG A 14 8.97 9.66 -3.31
CA ARG A 14 10.33 9.11 -3.22
C ARG A 14 11.34 10.20 -3.47
N ILE A 15 12.28 10.35 -2.55
CA ILE A 15 13.37 11.31 -2.71
C ILE A 15 14.71 10.59 -2.65
N TYR A 16 15.61 10.94 -3.54
CA TYR A 16 16.99 10.49 -3.51
C TYR A 16 17.83 11.45 -2.67
N LEU A 17 18.63 10.89 -1.77
CA LEU A 17 19.49 11.62 -0.85
C LEU A 17 20.92 11.07 -0.90
N GLU A 18 21.88 11.98 -0.83
CA GLU A 18 23.29 11.66 -0.62
C GLU A 18 23.71 12.13 0.78
N LEU A 19 24.02 11.17 1.64
CA LEU A 19 24.44 11.41 3.02
C LEU A 19 25.97 11.38 3.08
N ASN A 20 26.54 12.13 4.02
CA ASN A 20 27.96 12.03 4.32
C ASN A 20 28.22 10.77 5.17
N PRO A 21 29.23 9.94 4.86
CA PRO A 21 29.63 8.83 5.73
C PRO A 21 30.02 9.32 7.13
N PRO A 22 29.87 8.48 8.17
CA PRO A 22 30.30 8.81 9.53
C PRO A 22 31.81 8.97 9.59
N THR A 23 32.26 9.92 10.39
CA THR A 23 33.68 10.17 10.68
C THR A 23 33.86 10.29 12.20
N LEU A 24 35.11 10.38 12.67
CA LEU A 24 35.37 10.64 14.09
C LEU A 24 34.81 12.01 14.53
N ASP A 25 34.82 12.99 13.62
CA ASP A 25 34.30 14.35 13.87
C ASP A 25 32.76 14.43 13.71
N ASP A 26 32.14 13.48 13.00
CA ASP A 26 30.69 13.40 12.77
C ASP A 26 30.17 11.98 13.05
N SER A 27 30.06 11.67 14.34
CA SER A 27 29.67 10.36 14.90
C SER A 27 28.19 10.25 15.26
N ILE A 28 27.33 11.10 14.68
CA ILE A 28 25.88 11.04 14.88
C ILE A 28 25.28 9.72 14.38
N SER A 29 24.13 9.35 14.93
CA SER A 29 23.38 8.15 14.53
C SER A 29 22.90 8.22 13.09
N ASP A 30 22.66 7.05 12.48
CA ASP A 30 22.11 6.94 11.12
C ASP A 30 20.73 7.64 11.00
N TYR A 31 19.91 7.57 12.05
CA TYR A 31 18.63 8.27 12.14
C TYR A 31 18.82 9.80 12.05
N GLU A 32 19.71 10.36 12.88
CA GLU A 32 19.94 11.81 12.91
C GLU A 32 20.59 12.28 11.61
N ARG A 33 21.44 11.45 11.00
CA ARG A 33 22.04 11.71 9.69
C ARG A 33 20.98 11.79 8.59
N LEU A 34 20.03 10.86 8.58
CA LEU A 34 18.88 10.89 7.66
C LEU A 34 18.02 12.14 7.90
N ARG A 35 17.65 12.42 9.15
CA ARG A 35 16.84 13.58 9.55
C ARG A 35 17.46 14.90 9.06
N ARG A 36 18.75 15.13 9.34
CA ARG A 36 19.49 16.31 8.86
C ARG A 36 19.53 16.41 7.34
N CYS A 37 19.61 15.28 6.63
CA CYS A 37 19.63 15.26 5.18
C CYS A 37 18.24 15.62 4.60
N LEU A 38 17.17 15.14 5.23
CA LEU A 38 15.80 15.52 4.90
C LEU A 38 15.54 17.02 5.12
N ASP A 39 15.98 17.57 6.26
CA ASP A 39 15.90 19.01 6.55
C ASP A 39 16.61 19.84 5.46
N LYS A 40 17.83 19.43 5.07
CA LYS A 40 18.59 20.09 3.99
C LYS A 40 17.93 19.98 2.62
N ALA A 41 17.12 18.95 2.40
CA ALA A 41 16.34 18.79 1.18
C ALA A 41 15.04 19.63 1.17
N GLY A 42 14.81 20.46 2.19
CA GLY A 42 13.65 21.35 2.29
C GLY A 42 12.38 20.66 2.81
N LEU A 43 12.53 19.50 3.46
CA LEU A 43 11.43 18.82 4.14
C LEU A 43 11.52 19.12 5.63
N ASP A 44 10.39 19.43 6.28
CA ASP A 44 10.36 19.58 7.73
C ASP A 44 10.47 18.20 8.38
N ALA A 45 11.67 17.85 8.84
CA ALA A 45 11.94 16.60 9.54
C ALA A 45 12.02 16.81 11.07
N ALA A 46 11.45 17.90 11.61
CA ALA A 46 11.29 18.10 13.05
C ALA A 46 10.41 17.01 13.67
N HIS A 47 9.38 16.58 12.93
CA HIS A 47 8.44 15.53 13.31
C HIS A 47 8.57 14.29 12.42
N LEU A 48 9.80 13.79 12.28
CA LEU A 48 10.11 12.59 11.49
C LEU A 48 9.67 11.32 12.22
N HIS A 49 8.80 10.53 11.60
CA HIS A 49 8.34 9.25 12.12
C HIS A 49 8.89 8.09 11.29
N LEU A 50 9.35 7.05 11.97
CA LEU A 50 9.79 5.78 11.39
C LEU A 50 9.19 4.64 12.19
N ASN A 51 8.57 3.68 11.51
CA ASN A 51 8.23 2.43 12.17
C ASN A 51 9.52 1.61 12.43
N ILE A 52 9.43 0.63 13.34
CA ILE A 52 10.59 -0.16 13.76
C ILE A 52 11.17 -1.02 12.63
N LEU A 53 10.38 -1.42 11.64
CA LEU A 53 10.84 -2.22 10.51
C LEU A 53 11.74 -1.39 9.58
N VAL A 54 11.35 -0.15 9.30
CA VAL A 54 12.17 0.81 8.55
C VAL A 54 13.45 1.14 9.32
N LEU A 55 13.35 1.36 10.63
CA LEU A 55 14.52 1.63 11.46
C LEU A 55 15.52 0.46 11.47
N LYS A 56 15.04 -0.78 11.50
CA LYS A 56 15.90 -1.98 11.38
C LYS A 56 16.61 -2.06 10.03
N LYS A 57 15.97 -1.61 8.95
CA LYS A 57 16.52 -1.59 7.59
C LYS A 57 17.54 -0.46 7.38
N LEU A 58 17.37 0.66 8.08
CA LEU A 58 18.13 1.89 7.88
C LEU A 58 19.67 1.70 7.85
N PRO A 59 20.31 1.06 8.84
CA PRO A 59 21.77 0.96 8.85
C PRO A 59 22.33 0.23 7.63
N GLN A 60 21.69 -0.88 7.26
CA GLN A 60 22.11 -1.68 6.12
C GLN A 60 21.87 -0.94 4.80
N ALA A 61 20.69 -0.32 4.64
CA ALA A 61 20.35 0.40 3.43
C ALA A 61 21.32 1.55 3.12
N LEU A 62 21.73 2.31 4.14
CA LEU A 62 22.72 3.38 3.98
C LEU A 62 24.09 2.85 3.52
N ARG A 63 24.56 1.74 4.11
CA ARG A 63 25.89 1.19 3.82
C ARG A 63 25.94 0.52 2.46
N GLU A 64 24.93 -0.28 2.11
CA GLU A 64 24.81 -0.91 0.79
C GLU A 64 24.71 0.13 -0.35
N GLY A 65 24.04 1.25 -0.08
CA GLY A 65 23.93 2.36 -1.02
C GLY A 65 25.18 3.24 -1.09
N ASN A 66 26.24 2.94 -0.33
CA ASN A 66 27.40 3.82 -0.16
C ASN A 66 26.98 5.26 0.20
N TRP A 67 26.10 5.37 1.20
CA TRP A 67 25.49 6.59 1.71
C TRP A 67 24.58 7.33 0.73
N LYS A 68 24.21 6.67 -0.37
CA LYS A 68 23.16 7.10 -1.30
C LYS A 68 21.91 6.29 -1.02
N VAL A 69 20.79 6.96 -0.76
CA VAL A 69 19.55 6.29 -0.34
C VAL A 69 18.35 6.96 -0.98
N THR A 70 17.35 6.17 -1.35
CA THR A 70 16.02 6.66 -1.70
C THR A 70 15.09 6.44 -0.52
N VAL A 71 14.36 7.48 -0.14
CA VAL A 71 13.42 7.48 0.99
C VAL A 71 12.00 7.60 0.45
N SER A 72 11.15 6.63 0.77
CA SER A 72 9.71 6.72 0.55
C SER A 72 9.07 7.44 1.73
N LEU A 73 8.33 8.51 1.44
CA LEU A 73 7.80 9.45 2.42
C LEU A 73 6.30 9.62 2.26
N PHE A 74 5.61 9.83 3.37
CA PHE A 74 4.21 10.21 3.40
C PHE A 74 4.00 11.35 4.40
N GLN A 75 3.27 12.39 4.00
CA GLN A 75 3.04 13.56 4.85
C GLN A 75 1.60 13.59 5.37
N VAL A 76 1.45 13.73 6.69
CA VAL A 76 0.15 13.89 7.37
C VAL A 76 0.21 15.12 8.26
N GLY A 77 -0.37 16.22 7.78
CA GLY A 77 -0.20 17.51 8.45
C GLY A 77 1.29 17.87 8.54
N GLU A 78 1.78 18.02 9.76
CA GLU A 78 3.18 18.34 10.08
C GLU A 78 4.08 17.10 10.24
N VAL A 79 3.50 15.89 10.29
CA VAL A 79 4.28 14.66 10.45
C VAL A 79 4.80 14.18 9.11
N LEU A 80 6.12 13.98 9.05
CA LEU A 80 6.80 13.35 7.93
C LEU A 80 7.10 11.89 8.28
N GLU A 81 6.40 10.95 7.65
CA GLU A 81 6.58 9.53 7.89
C GLU A 81 7.46 8.89 6.81
N VAL A 82 8.50 8.17 7.22
CA VAL A 82 9.26 7.30 6.31
C VAL A 82 8.59 5.94 6.24
N LEU A 83 8.09 5.61 5.06
CA LEU A 83 7.45 4.34 4.77
C LEU A 83 8.45 3.24 4.45
N ASP A 84 9.50 3.55 3.70
CA ASP A 84 10.57 2.61 3.35
C ASP A 84 11.85 3.32 2.88
N LEU A 85 12.94 2.56 2.78
CA LEU A 85 14.28 3.00 2.38
C LEU A 85 14.86 2.06 1.32
N PHE A 86 15.55 2.58 0.32
CA PHE A 86 16.20 1.78 -0.72
C PHE A 86 17.65 2.22 -0.92
N PRO A 87 18.61 1.28 -0.98
CA PRO A 87 19.98 1.61 -1.40
C PRO A 87 20.00 2.25 -2.79
N GLY A 88 20.74 3.34 -2.96
CA GLY A 88 20.90 4.03 -4.24
C GLY A 88 19.68 4.83 -4.69
N ASP A 89 19.56 5.05 -5.99
CA ASP A 89 18.44 5.77 -6.62
C ASP A 89 17.35 4.80 -7.10
N ALA A 90 16.21 4.82 -6.42
CA ALA A 90 15.02 4.06 -6.72
C ALA A 90 13.80 4.98 -6.99
N THR A 91 14.04 6.25 -7.31
CA THR A 91 12.99 7.26 -7.52
C THR A 91 12.10 6.95 -8.72
N LYS A 92 12.63 6.29 -9.75
CA LYS A 92 11.90 5.95 -10.99
C LYS A 92 11.27 4.55 -11.00
N ARG A 93 11.53 3.72 -9.98
CA ARG A 93 11.01 2.35 -9.92
C ARG A 93 9.76 2.31 -9.04
N ARG A 94 8.66 2.89 -9.53
CA ARG A 94 7.44 3.10 -8.76
C ARG A 94 6.25 2.45 -9.44
N TYR A 95 5.58 1.57 -8.71
CA TYR A 95 4.40 0.87 -9.18
C TYR A 95 3.25 1.06 -8.21
N GLY A 96 2.03 0.91 -8.71
CA GLY A 96 0.82 0.85 -7.91
C GLY A 96 -0.08 -0.26 -8.39
N ALA A 97 -1.11 -0.57 -7.61
CA ALA A 97 -2.15 -1.50 -8.01
C ALA A 97 -3.53 -0.87 -7.89
N ALA A 98 -4.40 -1.16 -8.85
CA ALA A 98 -5.82 -0.90 -8.75
C ALA A 98 -6.56 -2.24 -8.65
N VAL A 99 -7.45 -2.36 -7.68
CA VAL A 99 -8.18 -3.60 -7.37
C VAL A 99 -9.67 -3.31 -7.46
N ASP A 100 -10.38 -4.14 -8.21
CA ASP A 100 -11.85 -4.14 -8.28
C ASP A 100 -12.36 -5.44 -7.66
N ILE A 101 -13.05 -5.33 -6.52
CA ILE A 101 -13.66 -6.44 -5.80
C ILE A 101 -15.14 -6.50 -6.19
N GLY A 102 -15.42 -7.25 -7.25
CA GLY A 102 -16.77 -7.62 -7.61
C GLY A 102 -17.29 -8.80 -6.77
N THR A 103 -18.61 -8.98 -6.75
CA THR A 103 -19.24 -10.12 -6.06
C THR A 103 -18.81 -11.44 -6.69
N THR A 104 -18.67 -11.49 -8.02
CA THR A 104 -18.31 -12.72 -8.76
C THR A 104 -16.83 -12.78 -9.14
N THR A 105 -16.18 -11.64 -9.37
CA THR A 105 -14.82 -11.57 -9.92
C THR A 105 -14.01 -10.53 -9.15
N VAL A 106 -12.74 -10.84 -8.90
CA VAL A 106 -11.74 -9.89 -8.41
C VAL A 106 -10.76 -9.61 -9.54
N VAL A 107 -10.48 -8.34 -9.81
CA VAL A 107 -9.54 -7.91 -10.86
C VAL A 107 -8.45 -7.04 -10.24
N VAL A 108 -7.20 -7.28 -10.62
CA VAL A 108 -6.04 -6.47 -10.22
C VAL A 108 -5.34 -5.94 -11.47
N TYR A 109 -5.07 -4.64 -11.48
CA TYR A 109 -4.27 -3.95 -12.48
C TYR A 109 -2.96 -3.52 -11.84
N LEU A 110 -1.82 -3.91 -12.41
CA LEU A 110 -0.51 -3.41 -12.02
C LEU A 110 -0.17 -2.19 -12.90
N VAL A 111 0.23 -1.09 -12.28
CA VAL A 111 0.40 0.22 -12.92
C VAL A 111 1.82 0.73 -12.70
N ASP A 112 2.48 1.17 -13.77
CA ASP A 112 3.69 1.99 -13.67
C ASP A 112 3.30 3.43 -13.31
N MET A 113 3.71 3.88 -12.14
CA MET A 113 3.34 5.21 -11.62
C MET A 113 4.14 6.35 -12.25
N THR A 114 5.22 6.05 -12.97
CA THR A 114 6.00 7.06 -13.69
C THR A 114 5.29 7.47 -14.98
N THR A 115 4.61 6.51 -15.61
CA THR A 115 3.97 6.69 -16.93
C THR A 115 2.44 6.69 -16.85
N GLY A 116 1.87 6.15 -15.78
CA GLY A 116 0.43 5.89 -15.64
C GLY A 116 -0.09 4.76 -16.50
N ALA A 117 0.81 3.94 -17.07
CA ALA A 117 0.45 2.81 -17.91
C ALA A 117 0.09 1.60 -17.05
N VAL A 118 -1.02 0.94 -17.38
CA VAL A 118 -1.29 -0.42 -16.89
C VAL A 118 -0.29 -1.36 -17.56
N ILE A 119 0.60 -1.95 -16.77
CA ILE A 119 1.63 -2.86 -17.26
C ILE A 119 1.18 -4.33 -17.21
N GLY A 120 0.21 -4.66 -16.36
CA GLY A 120 -0.34 -6.01 -16.24
C GLY A 120 -1.77 -6.01 -15.70
N THR A 121 -2.53 -7.05 -16.02
CA THR A 121 -3.90 -7.24 -15.54
C THR A 121 -4.16 -8.71 -15.31
N ALA A 122 -4.71 -9.05 -14.14
CA ALA A 122 -5.08 -10.41 -13.79
C ALA A 122 -6.43 -10.42 -13.08
N SER A 123 -7.18 -11.49 -13.23
CA SER A 123 -8.50 -11.66 -12.60
C SER A 123 -8.72 -13.08 -12.15
N THR A 124 -9.55 -13.25 -11.12
CA THR A 124 -10.01 -14.58 -10.67
C THR A 124 -11.46 -14.49 -10.19
N TYR A 125 -12.11 -15.64 -10.06
CA TYR A 125 -13.41 -15.71 -9.39
C TYR A 125 -13.25 -15.30 -7.92
N ASN A 126 -14.20 -14.54 -7.40
CA ASN A 126 -14.21 -14.16 -6.00
C ASN A 126 -14.46 -15.40 -5.14
N SER A 127 -13.44 -15.82 -4.39
CA SER A 127 -13.48 -17.06 -3.61
C SER A 127 -14.49 -17.03 -2.46
N GLN A 128 -15.01 -15.85 -2.10
CA GLN A 128 -16.13 -15.69 -1.17
C GLN A 128 -17.42 -16.37 -1.65
N VAL A 129 -17.50 -16.81 -2.91
CA VAL A 129 -18.60 -17.67 -3.40
C VAL A 129 -18.79 -18.93 -2.55
N LYS A 130 -17.72 -19.44 -1.91
CA LYS A 130 -17.79 -20.58 -0.98
C LYS A 130 -18.65 -20.31 0.26
N CYS A 131 -18.81 -19.04 0.61
CA CYS A 131 -19.53 -18.57 1.79
C CYS A 131 -20.90 -17.96 1.44
N GLY A 132 -21.25 -17.89 0.15
CA GLY A 132 -22.51 -17.32 -0.34
C GLY A 132 -22.45 -16.86 -1.79
N ASP A 133 -23.52 -17.17 -2.53
CA ASP A 133 -23.65 -16.86 -3.97
C ASP A 133 -23.88 -15.37 -4.25
N ASP A 134 -24.43 -14.63 -3.29
CA ASP A 134 -24.77 -13.21 -3.42
C ASP A 134 -24.34 -12.38 -2.20
N VAL A 135 -24.57 -11.07 -2.26
CA VAL A 135 -24.18 -10.16 -1.17
C VAL A 135 -24.95 -10.41 0.12
N ILE A 136 -26.22 -10.80 0.07
CA ILE A 136 -27.06 -10.98 1.27
C ILE A 136 -26.65 -12.25 2.01
N SER A 137 -26.49 -13.35 1.29
CA SER A 137 -26.01 -14.63 1.82
C SER A 137 -24.62 -14.49 2.46
N ARG A 138 -23.71 -13.71 1.86
CA ARG A 138 -22.41 -13.40 2.48
C ARG A 138 -22.53 -12.55 3.74
N ILE A 139 -23.47 -11.60 3.80
CA ILE A 139 -23.76 -10.85 5.04
C ILE A 139 -24.29 -11.80 6.12
N VAL A 140 -25.16 -12.76 5.78
CA VAL A 140 -25.59 -13.80 6.73
C VAL A 140 -24.39 -14.57 7.25
N TYR A 141 -23.55 -15.09 6.34
CA TYR A 141 -22.37 -15.86 6.71
C TYR A 141 -21.41 -15.07 7.61
N ALA A 142 -21.21 -13.78 7.33
CA ALA A 142 -20.36 -12.91 8.15
C ALA A 142 -20.81 -12.80 9.62
N THR A 143 -22.12 -12.94 9.88
CA THR A 143 -22.69 -12.92 11.25
C THR A 143 -22.56 -14.25 11.99
N GLU A 144 -22.18 -15.32 11.28
CA GLU A 144 -21.89 -16.61 11.88
C GLU A 144 -20.49 -16.62 12.51
N ARG A 145 -20.21 -17.65 13.31
CA ARG A 145 -18.95 -17.75 14.04
C ARG A 145 -17.76 -17.77 13.07
N ASP A 146 -16.85 -16.82 13.25
CA ASP A 146 -15.61 -16.65 12.47
C ASP A 146 -15.82 -16.31 10.96
N GLY A 147 -17.08 -16.16 10.51
CA GLY A 147 -17.42 -16.01 9.09
C GLY A 147 -16.94 -14.70 8.47
N LEU A 148 -16.92 -13.60 9.24
CA LEU A 148 -16.38 -12.32 8.78
C LEU A 148 -14.87 -12.41 8.48
N GLN A 149 -14.10 -13.06 9.37
CA GLN A 149 -12.65 -13.22 9.18
C GLN A 149 -12.36 -14.10 7.96
N GLU A 150 -13.11 -15.19 7.78
CA GLU A 150 -12.95 -16.07 6.61
C GLU A 150 -13.24 -15.33 5.29
N LEU A 151 -14.34 -14.56 5.23
CA LEU A 151 -14.67 -13.75 4.06
C LEU A 151 -13.59 -12.70 3.76
N GLN A 152 -13.02 -12.08 4.80
CA GLN A 152 -11.92 -11.14 4.66
C GLN A 152 -10.66 -11.85 4.12
N ASP A 153 -10.27 -12.97 4.70
CA ASP A 153 -9.09 -13.74 4.32
C ASP A 153 -9.18 -14.22 2.87
N LEU A 154 -10.36 -14.63 2.41
CA LEU A 154 -10.61 -15.00 1.02
C LEU A 154 -10.40 -13.81 0.07
N ALA A 155 -10.92 -12.63 0.42
CA ALA A 155 -10.72 -11.43 -0.40
C ALA A 155 -9.23 -11.03 -0.46
N ILE A 156 -8.56 -10.97 0.68
CA ILE A 156 -7.12 -10.64 0.78
C ILE A 156 -6.28 -11.66 0.01
N THR A 157 -6.58 -12.95 0.13
CA THR A 157 -5.86 -14.02 -0.58
C THR A 157 -5.99 -13.86 -2.09
N ASN A 158 -7.21 -13.64 -2.60
CA ASN A 158 -7.44 -13.40 -4.03
C ASN A 158 -6.57 -12.24 -4.55
N ILE A 159 -6.55 -11.11 -3.85
CA ILE A 159 -5.79 -9.91 -4.23
C ILE A 159 -4.30 -10.19 -4.21
N ASN A 160 -3.78 -10.77 -3.11
CA ASN A 160 -2.36 -11.05 -2.95
C ASN A 160 -1.84 -12.06 -3.97
N THR A 161 -2.63 -13.07 -4.32
CA THR A 161 -2.26 -14.02 -5.38
C THR A 161 -2.16 -13.31 -6.73
N LEU A 162 -3.19 -12.58 -7.15
CA LEU A 162 -3.18 -11.87 -8.44
C LEU A 162 -2.04 -10.84 -8.50
N LEU A 163 -1.86 -10.03 -7.45
CA LEU A 163 -0.81 -9.03 -7.40
C LEU A 163 0.58 -9.67 -7.38
N GLY A 164 0.75 -10.77 -6.65
CA GLY A 164 2.01 -11.52 -6.58
C GLY A 164 2.40 -12.14 -7.93
N ASP A 165 1.42 -12.66 -8.68
CA ASP A 165 1.66 -13.24 -10.01
C ASP A 165 2.03 -12.16 -11.03
N LEU A 166 1.29 -11.04 -11.05
CA LEU A 166 1.63 -9.87 -11.88
C LEU A 166 3.01 -9.30 -11.53
N ALA A 167 3.32 -9.18 -10.25
CA ALA A 167 4.63 -8.68 -9.80
C ALA A 167 5.78 -9.57 -10.28
N LYS A 168 5.61 -10.91 -10.22
CA LYS A 168 6.59 -11.86 -10.75
C LYS A 168 6.72 -11.77 -12.27
N GLU A 169 5.60 -11.76 -12.99
CA GLU A 169 5.57 -11.70 -14.46
C GLU A 169 6.32 -10.46 -14.99
N HIS A 170 6.12 -9.31 -14.35
CA HIS A 170 6.74 -8.05 -14.76
C HIS A 170 8.07 -7.73 -14.04
N ASN A 171 8.63 -8.67 -13.27
CA ASN A 171 9.85 -8.46 -12.48
C ASN A 171 9.80 -7.22 -11.58
N VAL A 172 8.64 -6.97 -10.99
CA VAL A 172 8.39 -5.87 -10.05
C VAL A 172 8.57 -6.41 -8.63
N PRO A 173 9.59 -5.94 -7.87
CA PRO A 173 9.70 -6.29 -6.46
C PRO A 173 8.49 -5.76 -5.68
N PRO A 174 7.90 -6.52 -4.73
CA PRO A 174 6.76 -6.05 -3.95
C PRO A 174 7.00 -4.72 -3.23
N ALA A 175 8.22 -4.47 -2.74
CA ALA A 175 8.61 -3.21 -2.11
C ALA A 175 8.62 -2.00 -3.07
N MET A 176 8.45 -2.22 -4.39
CA MET A 176 8.32 -1.16 -5.38
C MET A 176 6.86 -0.78 -5.68
N ILE A 177 5.90 -1.50 -5.08
CA ILE A 177 4.47 -1.21 -5.17
C ILE A 177 4.14 -0.24 -4.03
N ASP A 178 4.10 1.06 -4.34
CA ASP A 178 3.94 2.13 -3.36
C ASP A 178 2.49 2.25 -2.87
N TYR A 179 1.52 1.97 -3.75
CA TYR A 179 0.13 2.31 -3.48
C TYR A 179 -0.83 1.28 -4.05
N VAL A 180 -1.86 0.94 -3.29
CA VAL A 180 -2.97 0.09 -3.74
C VAL A 180 -4.27 0.85 -3.54
N VAL A 181 -5.06 0.96 -4.60
CA VAL A 181 -6.44 1.46 -4.54
C VAL A 181 -7.37 0.28 -4.70
N VAL A 182 -8.34 0.18 -3.80
CA VAL A 182 -9.36 -0.86 -3.83
C VAL A 182 -10.71 -0.20 -4.04
N ALA A 183 -11.50 -0.74 -4.97
CA ALA A 183 -12.88 -0.37 -5.23
C ALA A 183 -13.75 -1.61 -5.13
N GLY A 184 -14.97 -1.45 -4.63
CA GLY A 184 -15.97 -2.51 -4.59
C GLY A 184 -17.34 -1.90 -4.29
N ASN A 185 -18.39 -2.71 -4.30
CA ASN A 185 -19.63 -2.28 -3.69
C ASN A 185 -19.49 -2.25 -2.16
N THR A 186 -20.41 -1.56 -1.47
CA THR A 186 -20.34 -1.32 -0.02
C THR A 186 -20.15 -2.61 0.79
N THR A 187 -20.82 -3.70 0.43
CA THR A 187 -20.64 -5.00 1.12
C THR A 187 -19.24 -5.56 0.90
N MET A 188 -18.72 -5.53 -0.33
CA MET A 188 -17.37 -6.01 -0.63
C MET A 188 -16.30 -5.19 0.09
N GLU A 189 -16.48 -3.87 0.21
CA GLU A 189 -15.59 -3.01 0.99
C GLU A 189 -15.61 -3.37 2.48
N HIS A 190 -16.80 -3.57 3.07
CA HIS A 190 -16.91 -3.98 4.49
C HIS A 190 -16.21 -5.32 4.73
N LEU A 191 -16.45 -6.32 3.87
CA LEU A 191 -15.81 -7.63 3.98
C LEU A 191 -14.29 -7.55 3.80
N PHE A 192 -13.82 -6.76 2.84
CA PHE A 192 -12.38 -6.54 2.62
C PHE A 192 -11.70 -5.92 3.85
N TYR A 193 -12.34 -4.91 4.47
CA TYR A 193 -11.83 -4.26 5.67
C TYR A 193 -12.08 -5.04 6.97
N GLY A 194 -12.80 -6.16 6.92
CA GLY A 194 -13.17 -6.92 8.12
C GLY A 194 -14.12 -6.14 9.03
N VAL A 195 -14.95 -5.27 8.46
CA VAL A 195 -15.97 -4.49 9.17
C VAL A 195 -17.30 -5.22 9.10
N ASP A 196 -17.98 -5.30 10.24
CA ASP A 196 -19.27 -5.97 10.37
C ASP A 196 -20.30 -5.41 9.36
N PRO A 197 -20.80 -6.23 8.42
CA PRO A 197 -21.74 -5.78 7.39
C PRO A 197 -23.22 -6.01 7.79
N GLN A 198 -23.52 -6.50 8.99
CA GLN A 198 -24.87 -6.94 9.40
C GLN A 198 -25.96 -5.90 9.06
N TYR A 199 -25.72 -4.63 9.41
CA TYR A 199 -26.72 -3.57 9.28
C TYR A 199 -26.91 -3.05 7.84
N LEU A 200 -26.15 -3.56 6.86
CA LEU A 200 -26.37 -3.24 5.44
C LEU A 200 -27.68 -3.83 4.89
N ARG A 201 -28.15 -4.94 5.46
CA ARG A 201 -29.38 -5.61 5.03
C ARG A 201 -30.58 -5.35 5.94
N GLU A 202 -30.36 -4.78 7.13
CA GLU A 202 -31.40 -4.53 8.13
C GLU A 202 -31.87 -3.10 8.01
N GLU A 203 -33.18 -2.86 8.02
CA GLU A 203 -33.73 -1.51 8.00
C GLU A 203 -33.18 -0.69 9.18
N PRO A 204 -32.67 0.54 8.97
CA PRO A 204 -32.79 1.40 7.78
C PRO A 204 -31.58 1.36 6.79
N TYR A 205 -30.89 0.23 6.69
CA TYR A 205 -29.84 -0.09 5.69
C TYR A 205 -28.59 0.80 5.80
N ILE A 206 -28.03 0.90 7.00
CA ILE A 206 -26.97 1.86 7.30
C ILE A 206 -25.60 1.18 7.25
N PRO A 207 -24.68 1.65 6.37
CA PRO A 207 -23.30 1.19 6.37
C PRO A 207 -22.54 1.72 7.58
N ALA A 208 -21.51 0.99 8.02
CA ALA A 208 -20.63 1.43 9.09
C ALA A 208 -19.83 2.68 8.68
N ALA A 209 -19.41 2.75 7.41
CA ALA A 209 -18.71 3.89 6.85
C ALA A 209 -19.03 4.07 5.36
N ALA A 210 -19.04 5.33 4.92
CA ALA A 210 -18.99 5.69 3.49
C ALA A 210 -17.56 6.04 3.04
N PHE A 211 -16.65 6.24 3.98
CA PHE A 211 -15.25 6.56 3.74
C PHE A 211 -14.38 5.75 4.71
N PHE A 212 -13.55 4.87 4.18
CA PHE A 212 -12.59 4.13 4.97
C PHE A 212 -11.30 4.93 5.14
N PRO A 213 -10.66 4.87 6.32
CA PRO A 213 -9.37 5.52 6.52
C PRO A 213 -8.29 4.84 5.66
N LEU A 214 -7.23 5.59 5.34
CA LEU A 214 -6.06 5.03 4.69
C LEU A 214 -5.39 4.01 5.62
N VAL A 215 -5.20 2.79 5.15
CA VAL A 215 -4.45 1.73 5.84
C VAL A 215 -2.98 1.79 5.41
N ARG A 216 -2.06 1.65 6.36
CA ARG A 216 -0.60 1.71 6.16
C ARG A 216 0.08 0.51 6.79
#